data_AF-A0A949MCE8-F1
#
_entry.id   AF-A0A949MCE8-F1
#
_cell.length_a   1.000
_cell.length_b   1.000
_cell.length_c   1.000
_cell.angle_alpha   90.00
_cell.angle_beta   90.00
_cell.angle_gamma   90.00
#
_symmetry.space_group_name_H-M   'P 1'
#
loop_
_entity.id
_entity.type
_entity.pdbx_description
1 polymer ?
#
loop_
_entity_poly.entity_id
_entity_poly.type
_entity_poly.pdbx_seq_one_letter_code
_entity_poly.pdbx_strand_id
1 'polypeptide(L)'
;AHLLAMKAPSQGASKWLFPSPQRGEKDIPAKSFRESLELVRTQAKMPTFNFHDCRHHFISMCVMSGIDFMTIAAWVGHKDGGVLIGKVYGHLANEHRKAMAERLNFEPTAVQNAANN
;
A
#
# COMPACT_ATOMS: atom_id res chain seq x y z
N ALA A 1 8.67 15.44 8.88
CA ALA A 1 8.33 16.68 9.62
C ALA A 1 6.81 16.87 9.78
N HIS A 2 6.02 16.94 8.69
CA HIS A 2 4.59 17.23 8.75
C HIS A 2 3.74 16.21 9.54
N LEU A 3 3.90 14.90 9.32
CA LEU A 3 3.13 13.87 10.05
C LEU A 3 3.42 13.85 11.57
N LEU A 4 4.66 14.14 11.96
CA LEU A 4 5.03 14.29 13.38
C LEU A 4 4.38 15.54 13.99
N ALA A 5 4.29 16.63 13.22
CA ALA A 5 3.58 17.84 13.61
C ALA A 5 2.06 17.64 13.71
N MET A 6 1.46 16.71 12.94
CA MET A 6 0.04 16.33 13.10
C MET A 6 -0.19 15.42 14.32
N LYS A 7 0.81 14.65 14.73
CA LYS A 7 0.76 13.81 15.94
C LYS A 7 0.77 14.63 17.23
N ALA A 8 1.43 15.79 17.24
CA ALA A 8 1.50 16.65 18.43
C ALA A 8 0.14 17.23 18.88
N PRO A 9 -0.74 17.76 18.00
CA PRO A 9 -2.11 18.19 18.35
C PRO A 9 -3.03 17.04 18.78
N SER A 10 -2.72 15.79 18.43
CA SER A 10 -3.53 14.61 18.78
C SER A 10 -3.40 14.22 20.26
N GLN A 11 -2.38 14.71 20.97
CA GLN A 11 -2.19 14.46 22.41
C GLN A 11 -3.11 15.35 23.26
N GLY A 12 -4.43 15.19 23.10
CA GLY A 12 -5.45 15.78 23.97
C GLY A 12 -6.31 16.90 23.39
N ALA A 13 -5.99 17.45 22.20
CA ALA A 13 -6.77 18.55 21.63
C ALA A 13 -7.87 18.13 20.63
N SER A 14 -7.92 16.85 20.23
CA SER A 14 -8.96 16.34 19.32
C SER A 14 -9.09 14.83 19.39
N LYS A 15 -10.33 14.34 19.32
CA LYS A 15 -10.62 12.91 19.19
C LYS A 15 -10.30 12.35 17.79
N TRP A 16 -10.06 13.21 16.81
CA TRP A 16 -9.88 12.82 15.41
C TRP A 16 -8.39 12.79 15.04
N LEU A 17 -7.96 11.74 14.34
CA LEU A 17 -6.60 11.67 13.78
C LEU A 17 -6.32 12.83 12.80
N PHE A 18 -7.36 13.23 12.06
CA PHE A 18 -7.32 14.34 11.12
C PHE A 18 -8.38 15.38 11.49
N PRO A 19 -8.06 16.34 12.37
CA PRO A 19 -8.98 17.41 12.69
C PRO A 19 -9.12 18.40 11.52
N SER A 20 -10.28 19.04 11.40
CA SER A 20 -10.47 20.09 10.39
C SER A 20 -9.59 21.31 10.70
N PRO A 21 -8.88 21.89 9.72
CA PRO A 21 -8.15 23.15 9.92
C PRO A 21 -9.10 24.33 10.19
N GLN A 22 -10.36 24.24 9.76
CA GLN A 22 -11.41 25.27 9.96
C GLN A 22 -12.23 25.04 11.25
N ARG A 23 -11.75 24.20 12.17
CA ARG A 23 -12.51 23.77 13.34
C ARG A 23 -12.72 24.85 14.41
N GLY A 24 -11.87 25.88 14.43
CA GLY A 24 -11.85 26.87 15.51
C GLY A 24 -11.67 26.19 16.86
N GLU A 25 -12.58 26.46 17.80
CA GLU A 25 -12.63 25.78 19.11
C GLU A 25 -13.40 24.46 19.11
N LYS A 26 -14.11 24.13 18.02
CA LYS A 26 -14.92 22.90 17.96
C LYS A 26 -14.04 21.70 17.61
N ASP A 27 -14.35 20.54 18.16
CA ASP A 27 -13.65 19.29 17.80
C ASP A 27 -14.35 18.55 16.65
N ILE A 28 -14.10 19.01 15.42
CA ILE A 28 -14.67 18.43 14.19
C ILE A 28 -13.60 17.79 13.30
N PRO A 29 -13.93 16.67 12.61
CA PRO A 29 -12.99 16.01 11.70
C PRO A 29 -12.84 16.78 10.40
N ALA A 30 -11.72 16.58 9.71
CA ALA A 30 -11.59 16.96 8.31
C ALA A 30 -12.63 16.20 7.47
N LYS A 31 -13.41 16.93 6.66
CA LYS A 31 -14.45 16.32 5.82
C LYS A 31 -13.89 15.66 4.56
N SER A 32 -12.81 16.22 4.01
CA SER A 32 -12.19 15.77 2.77
C SER A 32 -10.76 16.29 2.68
N PHE A 33 -9.92 15.58 1.94
CA PHE A 33 -8.56 16.00 1.58
C PHE A 33 -8.44 16.42 0.11
N ARG A 34 -9.57 16.57 -0.59
CA ARG A 34 -9.58 16.83 -2.03
C ARG A 34 -8.83 18.11 -2.39
N GLU A 35 -9.08 19.20 -1.68
CA GLU A 35 -8.40 20.48 -1.93
C GLU A 35 -6.89 20.36 -1.69
N SER A 36 -6.48 19.69 -0.61
CA SER A 36 -5.07 19.41 -0.35
C SER A 36 -4.42 18.62 -1.48
N LEU A 37 -5.12 17.62 -2.02
CA LEU A 37 -4.63 16.86 -3.17
C LEU A 37 -4.57 17.71 -4.44
N GLU A 38 -5.56 18.58 -4.68
CA GLU A 38 -5.60 19.49 -5.83
C GLU A 38 -4.42 20.49 -5.80
N LEU A 39 -4.08 21.03 -4.63
CA LEU A 39 -2.90 21.88 -4.45
C LEU A 39 -1.60 21.11 -4.73
N VAL A 40 -1.43 19.95 -4.10
CA VAL A 40 -0.22 19.13 -4.25
C VAL A 40 -0.03 18.69 -5.69
N ARG A 41 -1.09 18.20 -6.36
CA ARG A 41 -0.98 17.72 -7.75
C ARG A 41 -0.70 18.85 -8.74
N THR A 42 -1.19 20.06 -8.45
CA THR A 42 -0.89 21.25 -9.26
C THR A 42 0.59 21.62 -9.14
N GLN A 43 1.10 21.65 -7.91
CA GLN A 43 2.52 21.92 -7.64
C GLN A 43 3.43 20.84 -8.23
N ALA A 44 3.03 19.58 -8.16
CA ALA A 44 3.74 18.45 -8.74
C ALA A 44 3.60 18.35 -10.27
N LYS A 45 2.80 19.21 -10.92
CA LYS A 45 2.49 19.16 -12.36
C LYS A 45 1.86 17.83 -12.81
N MET A 46 1.02 17.24 -11.97
CA MET A 46 0.32 15.97 -12.20
C MET A 46 -1.21 16.16 -12.16
N PRO A 47 -1.83 16.84 -13.13
CA PRO A 47 -3.23 17.26 -13.05
C PRO A 47 -4.25 16.11 -13.00
N THR A 48 -3.89 14.93 -13.49
CA THR A 48 -4.74 13.74 -13.53
C THR A 48 -4.62 12.86 -12.29
N PHE A 49 -3.66 13.14 -11.40
CA PHE A 49 -3.42 12.34 -10.21
C PHE A 49 -4.59 12.45 -9.22
N ASN A 50 -5.01 11.31 -8.69
CA ASN A 50 -6.11 11.16 -7.74
C ASN A 50 -5.72 10.22 -6.57
N PHE A 51 -6.55 10.15 -5.52
CA PHE A 51 -6.24 9.33 -4.34
C PHE A 51 -6.13 7.82 -4.63
N HIS A 52 -6.87 7.29 -5.60
CA HIS A 52 -6.76 5.88 -5.98
C HIS A 52 -5.41 5.57 -6.62
N ASP A 53 -4.76 6.54 -7.25
CA ASP A 53 -3.43 6.36 -7.83
C ASP A 53 -2.38 6.07 -6.74
N CYS A 54 -2.55 6.59 -5.52
CA CYS A 54 -1.71 6.21 -4.38
C CYS A 54 -1.81 4.70 -4.10
N ARG A 55 -3.02 4.14 -4.18
CA ARG A 55 -3.26 2.71 -4.00
C ARG A 55 -2.71 1.90 -5.17
N HIS A 56 -2.90 2.35 -6.41
CA HIS A 56 -2.31 1.73 -7.59
C HIS A 56 -0.77 1.69 -7.48
N HIS A 57 -0.16 2.80 -7.08
CA HIS A 57 1.29 2.89 -6.88
C HIS A 57 1.79 1.94 -5.81
N PHE A 58 1.12 1.88 -4.65
CA PHE A 58 1.46 0.94 -3.58
C PHE A 58 1.43 -0.52 -4.06
N ILE A 59 0.38 -0.92 -4.80
CA ILE A 59 0.27 -2.28 -5.33
C ILE A 59 1.39 -2.56 -6.34
N SER A 60 1.65 -1.65 -7.28
CA SER A 60 2.75 -1.80 -8.24
C SER A 60 4.09 -2.02 -7.55
N MET A 61 4.40 -1.23 -6.52
CA MET A 61 5.64 -1.37 -5.75
C MET A 61 5.73 -2.72 -5.02
N CYS A 62 4.62 -3.20 -4.45
CA CYS A 62 4.58 -4.51 -3.81
C CYS A 62 4.81 -5.65 -4.81
N VAL A 63 4.16 -5.58 -5.98
CA VAL A 63 4.31 -6.59 -7.05
C VAL A 63 5.74 -6.61 -7.60
N MET A 64 6.32 -5.43 -7.85
CA MET A 64 7.72 -5.31 -8.30
C MET A 64 8.71 -5.81 -7.24
N SER A 65 8.36 -5.71 -5.96
CA SER A 65 9.14 -6.26 -4.85
C SER A 65 8.96 -7.77 -4.66
N GLY A 66 8.14 -8.43 -5.49
CA GLY A 66 7.92 -9.87 -5.43
C GLY A 66 7.02 -10.33 -4.29
N ILE A 67 6.22 -9.44 -3.71
CA ILE A 67 5.22 -9.81 -2.70
C ILE A 67 4.07 -10.54 -3.39
N ASP A 68 3.61 -11.65 -2.82
CA ASP A 68 2.53 -12.45 -3.41
C ASP A 68 1.20 -11.69 -3.44
N PHE A 69 0.37 -11.98 -4.44
CA PHE A 69 -0.87 -11.25 -4.67
C PHE A 69 -1.91 -11.43 -3.55
N MET A 70 -1.89 -12.55 -2.83
CA MET A 70 -2.83 -12.80 -1.74
C MET A 70 -2.51 -11.92 -0.53
N THR A 71 -1.23 -11.78 -0.19
CA THR A 71 -0.76 -10.86 0.85
C THR A 71 -1.11 -9.41 0.50
N ILE A 72 -0.83 -8.97 -0.73
CA ILE A 72 -1.19 -7.61 -1.14
C ILE A 72 -2.71 -7.42 -1.08
N ALA A 73 -3.49 -8.39 -1.56
CA ALA A 73 -4.96 -8.35 -1.51
C ALA A 73 -5.49 -8.15 -0.08
N ALA A 74 -4.91 -8.84 0.90
CA ALA A 74 -5.27 -8.68 2.30
C ALA A 74 -5.00 -7.26 2.82
N TRP A 75 -3.83 -6.67 2.52
CA TRP A 75 -3.48 -5.31 2.94
C TRP A 75 -4.37 -4.25 2.33
N VAL A 76 -4.71 -4.42 1.06
CA VAL A 76 -5.54 -3.44 0.35
C VAL A 76 -7.03 -3.72 0.56
N GLY A 77 -7.42 -4.90 1.04
CA GLY A 77 -8.81 -5.26 1.33
C GLY A 77 -9.59 -5.80 0.12
N HIS A 78 -8.92 -6.44 -0.84
CA HIS A 78 -9.58 -7.14 -1.93
C HIS A 78 -10.09 -8.51 -1.47
N LYS A 79 -11.38 -8.79 -1.68
CA LYS A 79 -12.01 -10.06 -1.29
C LYS A 79 -11.77 -11.20 -2.28
N ASP A 80 -11.23 -10.89 -3.46
CA ASP A 80 -11.02 -11.83 -4.55
C ASP A 80 -9.68 -12.58 -4.47
N GLY A 81 -8.99 -12.53 -3.32
CA GLY A 81 -7.73 -13.24 -3.11
C GLY A 81 -6.58 -12.78 -4.00
N GLY A 82 -6.67 -11.60 -4.61
CA GLY A 82 -5.60 -11.06 -5.47
C GLY A 82 -5.76 -11.37 -6.96
N VAL A 83 -6.88 -11.95 -7.37
CA VAL A 83 -7.19 -12.17 -8.80
C VAL A 83 -7.13 -10.85 -9.59
N LEU A 84 -7.76 -9.79 -9.11
CA LEU A 84 -7.70 -8.46 -9.74
C LEU A 84 -6.27 -7.91 -9.75
N ILE A 85 -5.49 -8.17 -8.70
CA ILE A 85 -4.09 -7.71 -8.64
C ILE A 85 -3.26 -8.42 -9.72
N GLY A 86 -3.37 -9.74 -9.83
CA GLY A 86 -2.68 -10.49 -10.88
C GLY A 86 -3.09 -10.05 -12.29
N LYS A 87 -4.39 -9.80 -12.51
CA LYS A 87 -4.89 -9.33 -13.81
C LYS A 87 -4.35 -7.94 -14.18
N VAL A 88 -4.31 -7.01 -13.23
CA VAL A 88 -3.96 -5.60 -13.50
C VAL A 88 -2.45 -5.37 -13.48
N TYR A 89 -1.73 -5.97 -12.53
CA TYR A 89 -0.32 -5.67 -12.26
C TYR A 89 0.63 -6.83 -12.55
N GLY A 90 0.13 -8.01 -12.93
CA GLY A 90 0.97 -9.20 -13.15
C GLY A 90 2.08 -9.01 -14.20
N HIS A 91 1.92 -8.05 -15.11
CA HIS A 91 2.95 -7.65 -16.07
C HIS A 91 4.21 -7.08 -15.42
N LEU A 92 4.12 -6.52 -14.21
CA LEU A 92 5.25 -5.97 -13.46
C LEU A 92 6.12 -7.07 -12.81
N ALA A 93 5.59 -8.29 -12.68
CA ALA A 93 6.28 -9.41 -12.04
C ALA A 93 7.15 -10.23 -13.01
N ASN A 94 7.53 -9.70 -14.18
CA ASN A 94 8.26 -10.49 -15.21
C ASN A 94 9.57 -11.10 -14.68
N GLU A 95 10.37 -10.32 -13.97
CA GLU A 95 11.64 -10.78 -13.39
C GLU A 95 11.41 -11.78 -12.24
N HIS A 96 10.42 -11.50 -11.39
CA HIS A 96 10.02 -12.42 -10.32
C HIS A 96 9.52 -13.77 -10.87
N ARG A 97 8.71 -13.76 -11.94
CA ARG A 97 8.25 -14.98 -12.63
C ARG A 97 9.41 -15.80 -13.16
N LYS A 98 10.42 -15.15 -13.76
CA LYS A 98 11.64 -15.83 -14.23
C LYS A 98 12.42 -16.44 -13.08
N ALA A 99 12.65 -15.69 -12.00
CA ALA A 99 13.37 -16.18 -10.82
C ALA A 99 12.64 -17.34 -10.12
N MET A 100 11.31 -17.32 -10.06
CA MET A 100 10.52 -18.43 -9.49
C MET A 100 10.56 -19.67 -10.39
N ALA A 101 10.55 -19.49 -11.71
CA ALA A 101 10.71 -20.61 -12.64
C ALA A 101 12.09 -21.28 -12.47
N GLU A 102 13.15 -20.50 -12.27
CA GLU A 102 14.51 -21.01 -12.00
C GLU A 102 14.62 -21.77 -10.66
N ARG A 103 13.73 -21.51 -9.69
CA ARG A 103 13.67 -22.23 -8.41
C ARG A 103 12.93 -23.55 -8.47
N LEU A 104 12.22 -23.84 -9.55
CA LEU A 104 11.45 -25.07 -9.68
C LEU A 104 12.41 -26.25 -9.84
N ASN A 105 12.48 -27.10 -8.81
CA ASN A 105 13.18 -28.39 -8.88
C ASN A 105 12.13 -29.51 -8.90
N PHE A 106 12.18 -30.36 -9.93
CA PHE A 106 11.28 -31.50 -10.07
C PHE A 106 11.74 -32.72 -9.26
N GLU A 107 12.97 -32.71 -8.76
CA GLU A 107 13.49 -33.78 -7.92
C GLU A 107 12.84 -33.74 -6.52
N PRO A 108 12.43 -34.90 -5.96
CA PRO A 108 11.92 -34.96 -4.61
C PRO A 108 12.96 -34.41 -3.62
N THR A 109 12.60 -33.36 -2.89
CA THR A 109 13.43 -32.89 -1.77
C THR A 109 13.28 -33.90 -0.65
N ALA A 110 14.24 -34.83 -0.54
CA ALA A 110 14.30 -35.76 0.57
C ALA A 110 14.45 -34.95 1.87
N VAL A 111 13.40 -34.95 2.70
CA VAL A 111 13.46 -34.41 4.05
C VAL A 111 14.47 -35.26 4.80
N GLN A 112 15.68 -34.75 5.00
CA GLN A 112 16.64 -35.42 5.88
C GLN A 112 16.06 -35.38 7.28
N ASN A 113 15.58 -36.54 7.76
CA ASN A 113 15.25 -36.73 9.16
C ASN A 113 16.52 -36.43 9.94
N ALA A 114 16.49 -35.35 10.74
CA ALA A 114 17.48 -35.04 11.75
C ALA A 114 17.44 -36.14 12.82
N ALA A 115 18.07 -37.27 12.53
CA ALA A 115 18.54 -38.23 13.51
C ALA A 115 20.07 -38.13 13.53
N ASN A 116 20.64 -38.22 14.72
CA ASN A 116 22.07 -38.16 15.12
C ASN A 116 22.45 -36.76 15.65
N ASN A 117 22.68 -36.53 16.95
CA ASN A 117 22.99 -37.40 18.10
C ASN A 117 22.31 -36.88 19.37
#